data_AF-A0A521PPM9-F1
#
_entry.id   AF-A0A521PPM9-F1
#
_cell.length_a   1.000
_cell.length_b   1.000
_cell.length_c   1.000
_cell.angle_alpha   90.00
_cell.angle_beta   90.00
_cell.angle_gamma   90.00
#
_symmetry.space_group_name_H-M   'P 1'
#
loop_
_entity.id
_entity.type
_entity.pdbx_description
1 polymer ?
#
loop_
_entity_poly.entity_id
_entity_poly.type
_entity_poly.pdbx_seq_one_letter_code
_entity_poly.pdbx_strand_id
1 'polypeptide(L)'
;AGCDTRDVLTALRRRKLHDAVPLTMPRPKAMADHRALALRLWKASQPIVGSPAADYLAARGLAPPYPRCLRYNPRTIVGAGDQRRFFPAMIAAVENDLGVVAVQRTCLDLADILHKPLSKPKIALGLLGNAAIRLAPAGEELGLAEGIEDALSAMAWFGTPTWALGGVERLGLVAIPERVKRIIVYGDRGAAAAAMLKKARPHLTAHGRELVLRLPERHADWNDAWRVRRAAEAT
;
A
#
# COMPACT_ATOMS: atom_id res chain seq x y z
N ALA A 1 3.68 -7.93 47.31
CA ALA A 1 2.49 -7.09 47.54
C ALA A 1 2.12 -6.41 46.22
N GLY A 2 1.03 -6.86 45.59
CA GLY A 2 0.52 -6.29 44.34
C GLY A 2 -0.68 -5.41 44.68
N CYS A 3 -0.56 -4.10 44.44
CA CYS A 3 -1.66 -3.16 44.61
C CYS A 3 -2.31 -2.98 43.23
N ASP A 4 -3.65 -3.04 43.17
CA ASP A 4 -4.40 -2.80 41.94
C ASP A 4 -4.15 -1.36 41.48
N THR A 5 -3.98 -1.15 40.17
CA THR A 5 -3.76 0.18 39.57
C THR A 5 -4.86 1.17 39.98
N ARG A 6 -6.08 0.71 40.24
CA ARG A 6 -7.19 1.53 40.74
C ARG A 6 -6.96 2.04 42.16
N ASP A 7 -6.33 1.24 43.02
CA ASP A 7 -6.00 1.62 44.40
C ASP A 7 -4.89 2.65 44.41
N VAL A 8 -3.88 2.50 43.54
CA VAL A 8 -2.82 3.48 43.33
C VAL A 8 -3.40 4.81 42.86
N LEU A 9 -4.29 4.81 41.86
CA LEU A 9 -4.95 6.02 41.36
C LEU A 9 -5.85 6.68 42.42
N THR A 10 -6.51 5.89 43.26
CA THR A 10 -7.33 6.40 44.36
C THR A 10 -6.47 7.05 45.45
N ALA A 11 -5.31 6.45 45.77
CA ALA A 11 -4.36 6.99 46.73
C ALA A 11 -3.72 8.31 46.24
N LEU A 12 -3.36 8.39 44.95
CA LEU A 12 -2.85 9.61 44.31
C LEU A 12 -3.90 10.73 44.30
N ARG A 13 -5.19 10.38 44.12
CA ARG A 13 -6.30 11.34 44.22
C ARG A 13 -6.46 11.90 45.62
N ARG A 14 -6.48 11.03 46.64
CA ARG A 14 -6.60 11.45 48.04
C ARG A 14 -5.46 12.36 48.50
N ARG A 15 -4.25 12.14 48.01
CA ARG A 15 -3.07 12.93 48.38
C ARG A 15 -2.91 14.23 47.60
N LYS A 16 -3.82 14.56 46.67
CA LYS A 16 -3.71 15.72 45.76
C LYS A 16 -2.36 15.77 45.01
N LEU A 17 -1.72 14.61 44.78
CA LEU A 17 -0.46 14.49 44.06
C LEU A 17 -0.68 14.29 42.55
N HIS A 18 -1.75 14.89 42.01
CA HIS A 18 -2.09 14.85 40.60
C HIS A 18 -2.52 16.24 40.18
N ASP A 19 -1.73 16.88 39.33
CA ASP A 19 -2.12 18.10 38.65
C ASP A 19 -3.07 17.71 37.51
N ALA A 20 -4.37 17.69 37.79
CA ALA A 20 -5.40 17.55 36.77
C ALA A 20 -5.61 18.88 36.03
N VAL A 21 -4.53 19.42 35.45
CA VAL A 21 -4.64 20.50 34.46
C VAL A 21 -5.09 19.83 33.15
N PRO A 22 -6.19 20.27 32.52
CA PRO A 22 -6.55 19.81 31.20
C PRO A 22 -5.38 20.13 30.25
N LEU A 23 -4.63 19.12 29.84
CA LEU A 23 -3.68 19.27 28.76
C LEU A 23 -4.51 19.53 27.49
N THR A 24 -4.44 20.76 26.99
CA THR A 24 -4.95 21.08 25.66
C THR A 24 -4.16 20.26 24.65
N MET A 25 -4.70 19.10 24.27
CA MET A 25 -4.11 18.28 23.22
C MET A 25 -4.14 19.11 21.93
N PRO A 26 -3.01 19.31 21.23
CA PRO A 26 -3.03 19.95 19.93
C PRO A 26 -4.02 19.20 19.05
N ARG A 27 -5.00 19.92 18.50
CA ARG A 27 -5.88 19.36 17.46
C ARG A 27 -4.95 18.76 16.40
N PRO A 28 -5.12 17.47 16.00
CA PRO A 28 -4.31 16.91 14.94
C PRO A 28 -4.37 17.86 13.76
N LYS A 29 -3.22 18.35 13.29
CA LYS A 29 -3.16 19.20 12.11
C LYS A 29 -3.86 18.41 11.01
N ALA A 30 -4.98 18.92 10.48
CA ALA A 30 -5.69 18.26 9.39
C ALA A 30 -4.66 17.96 8.31
N MET A 31 -4.46 16.67 8.03
CA MET A 31 -3.48 16.24 7.04
C MET A 31 -3.88 16.90 5.72
N ALA A 32 -2.99 17.73 5.18
CA ALA A 32 -3.33 18.59 4.05
C ALA A 32 -3.90 17.73 2.91
N ASP A 33 -5.10 18.08 2.44
CA ASP A 33 -5.73 17.39 1.33
C ASP A 33 -4.95 17.68 0.04
N HIS A 34 -4.01 16.80 -0.29
CA HIS A 34 -3.21 16.88 -1.49
C HIS A 34 -3.89 16.22 -2.71
N ARG A 35 -5.19 15.93 -2.65
CA ARG A 35 -5.92 15.30 -3.77
C ARG A 35 -5.79 16.07 -5.07
N ALA A 36 -5.95 17.40 -5.04
CA ALA A 36 -5.81 18.23 -6.23
C ALA A 36 -4.39 18.14 -6.85
N LEU A 37 -3.36 18.07 -6.00
CA LEU A 37 -1.99 17.91 -6.43
C LEU A 37 -1.71 16.51 -6.99
N ALA A 38 -2.24 15.47 -6.33
CA ALA A 38 -2.19 14.09 -6.80
C ALA A 38 -2.85 13.93 -8.18
N LEU A 39 -4.04 14.52 -8.37
CA LEU A 39 -4.75 14.53 -9.65
C LEU A 39 -3.98 15.27 -10.74
N ARG A 40 -3.37 16.43 -10.42
CA ARG A 40 -2.50 17.14 -11.36
C ARG A 40 -1.31 16.27 -11.78
N LEU A 41 -0.65 15.62 -10.82
CA LEU A 41 0.49 14.75 -11.09
C LEU A 41 0.07 13.55 -11.96
N TRP A 42 -1.04 12.90 -11.64
CA TRP A 42 -1.60 11.81 -12.42
C TRP A 42 -1.87 12.22 -13.88
N LYS A 43 -2.57 13.34 -14.09
CA LYS A 43 -2.89 13.87 -15.43
C LYS A 43 -1.64 14.27 -16.23
N ALA A 44 -0.63 14.80 -15.56
CA ALA A 44 0.65 15.19 -16.17
C ALA A 44 1.60 14.00 -16.41
N SER A 45 1.21 12.78 -16.04
CA SER A 45 2.03 11.58 -16.23
C SER A 45 1.72 10.94 -17.58
N GLN A 46 2.72 10.33 -18.22
CA GLN A 46 2.59 9.65 -19.51
C GLN A 46 2.23 8.16 -19.35
N PRO A 47 1.73 7.48 -20.39
CA PRO A 47 1.58 6.03 -20.38
C PRO A 47 2.87 5.32 -19.96
N ILE A 48 2.74 4.17 -19.28
CA ILE A 48 3.91 3.43 -18.79
C ILE A 48 4.68 2.69 -19.89
N VAL A 49 4.02 2.34 -21.00
CA VAL A 49 4.65 1.60 -22.11
C VAL A 49 5.79 2.41 -22.72
N GLY A 50 6.95 1.78 -22.89
CA GLY A 50 8.17 2.42 -23.44
C GLY A 50 8.82 3.43 -22.50
N SER A 51 8.48 3.42 -21.20
CA SER A 51 9.08 4.30 -20.19
C SER A 51 10.02 3.53 -19.25
N PRO A 52 10.91 4.22 -18.51
CA PRO A 52 11.73 3.60 -17.47
C PRO A 52 10.91 2.86 -16.39
N ALA A 53 9.66 3.25 -16.14
CA ALA A 53 8.79 2.51 -15.23
C ALA A 53 8.36 1.13 -15.80
N ALA A 54 8.25 0.99 -17.12
CA ALA A 54 8.08 -0.33 -17.73
C ALA A 54 9.36 -1.16 -17.60
N ASP A 55 10.54 -0.56 -17.81
CA ASP A 55 11.82 -1.25 -17.63
C ASP A 55 12.01 -1.73 -16.18
N TYR A 56 11.60 -0.91 -15.21
CA TYR A 56 11.54 -1.30 -13.80
C TYR A 56 10.69 -2.56 -13.57
N LEU A 57 9.45 -2.58 -14.08
CA LEU A 57 8.56 -3.73 -13.94
C LEU A 57 9.12 -4.96 -14.67
N ALA A 58 9.68 -4.79 -15.87
CA ALA A 58 10.31 -5.87 -16.62
C ALA A 58 11.52 -6.46 -15.87
N ALA A 59 12.38 -5.63 -15.29
CA ALA A 59 13.50 -6.07 -14.44
C ALA A 59 13.02 -6.78 -13.15
N ARG A 60 11.78 -6.52 -12.73
CA ARG A 60 11.07 -7.24 -11.66
C ARG A 60 10.33 -8.49 -12.15
N GLY A 61 10.55 -8.92 -13.39
CA GLY A 61 9.94 -10.11 -13.98
C GLY A 61 8.47 -9.92 -14.38
N LEU A 62 7.98 -8.68 -14.44
CA LEU A 62 6.58 -8.35 -14.71
C LEU A 62 6.43 -7.85 -16.14
N ALA A 63 5.80 -8.68 -16.98
CA ALA A 63 5.63 -8.41 -18.40
C ALA A 63 4.34 -7.61 -18.71
N PRO A 64 4.27 -6.95 -19.87
CA PRO A 64 3.04 -6.36 -20.39
C PRO A 64 1.92 -7.43 -20.61
N PRO A 65 0.64 -7.02 -20.71
CA PRO A 65 0.16 -5.64 -20.66
C PRO A 65 0.14 -5.06 -19.24
N TYR A 66 0.61 -3.81 -19.11
CA TYR A 66 0.58 -3.11 -17.83
C TYR A 66 -0.79 -2.45 -17.56
N PRO A 67 -1.31 -2.47 -16.32
CA PRO A 67 -2.55 -1.79 -15.96
C PRO A 67 -2.53 -0.29 -16.26
N ARG A 68 -3.65 0.25 -16.76
CA ARG A 68 -3.79 1.68 -17.08
C ARG A 68 -3.68 2.62 -15.88
N CYS A 69 -3.88 2.10 -14.67
CA CYS A 69 -3.66 2.82 -13.42
C CYS A 69 -2.17 3.02 -13.09
N LEU A 70 -1.25 2.46 -13.90
CA LEU A 70 0.18 2.71 -13.83
C LEU A 70 0.63 3.63 -14.99
N ARG A 71 1.37 4.67 -14.62
CA ARG A 71 1.91 5.70 -15.52
C ARG A 71 3.37 5.99 -15.15
N TYR A 72 4.02 6.80 -15.96
CA TYR A 72 5.36 7.31 -15.67
C TYR A 72 5.36 8.83 -15.62
N ASN A 73 6.20 9.40 -14.76
CA ASN A 73 6.49 10.81 -14.80
C ASN A 73 8.01 11.02 -14.67
N PRO A 74 8.65 11.73 -15.62
CA PRO A 74 10.10 11.91 -15.61
C PRO A 74 10.58 12.84 -14.49
N ARG A 75 9.69 13.63 -13.88
CA ARG A 75 10.06 14.64 -12.90
C ARG A 75 8.96 14.88 -11.87
N THR A 76 8.99 14.07 -10.81
CA THR A 76 8.08 14.19 -9.67
C THR A 76 8.74 14.84 -8.47
N ILE A 77 7.99 15.63 -7.72
CA ILE A 77 8.48 16.25 -6.48
C ILE A 77 8.27 15.28 -5.31
N VAL A 78 9.31 15.11 -4.50
CA VAL A 78 9.29 14.40 -3.21
C VAL A 78 9.82 15.34 -2.12
N GLY A 79 9.28 15.23 -0.91
CA GLY A 79 9.64 16.10 0.22
C GLY A 79 8.96 17.47 0.18
N ALA A 80 9.29 18.31 1.16
CA ALA A 80 8.75 19.66 1.32
C ALA A 80 9.85 20.63 1.79
N GLY A 81 9.66 21.93 1.55
CA GLY A 81 10.66 22.96 1.89
C GLY A 81 12.03 22.64 1.30
N ASP A 82 13.07 22.76 2.12
CA ASP A 82 14.48 22.55 1.73
C ASP A 82 14.83 21.08 1.44
N GLN A 83 13.97 20.14 1.85
CA GLN A 83 14.13 18.72 1.56
C GLN A 83 13.49 18.32 0.22
N ARG A 84 13.02 19.29 -0.57
CA ARG A 84 12.39 19.03 -1.86
C ARG A 84 13.41 18.47 -2.84
N ARG A 85 13.10 17.30 -3.40
CA ARG A 85 13.90 16.63 -4.43
C ARG A 85 13.02 16.24 -5.61
N PHE A 86 13.64 16.09 -6.77
CA PHE A 86 12.98 15.66 -7.99
C PHE A 86 13.44 14.26 -8.38
N PHE A 87 12.50 13.38 -8.71
CA PHE A 87 12.79 12.03 -9.16
C PHE A 87 11.92 11.64 -10.35
N PRO A 88 12.46 10.91 -11.34
CA PRO A 88 11.63 10.12 -12.22
C PRO A 88 10.93 9.04 -11.39
N ALA A 89 9.66 8.77 -11.69
CA ALA A 89 8.89 7.82 -10.89
C ALA A 89 7.81 7.11 -11.70
N MET A 90 7.57 5.84 -11.36
CA MET A 90 6.31 5.19 -11.67
C MET A 90 5.21 5.82 -10.80
N ILE A 91 4.09 6.16 -11.43
CA ILE A 91 2.92 6.76 -10.79
C ILE A 91 1.78 5.76 -10.84
N ALA A 92 1.30 5.35 -9.69
CA ALA A 92 0.13 4.51 -9.57
C ALA A 92 -1.06 5.32 -9.03
N ALA A 93 -2.17 5.30 -9.76
CA ALA A 93 -3.42 5.88 -9.29
C ALA A 93 -3.95 5.09 -8.10
N VAL A 94 -4.31 5.81 -7.03
CA VAL A 94 -5.03 5.25 -5.89
C VAL A 94 -6.46 5.75 -5.97
N GLU A 95 -7.40 4.81 -6.13
CA GLU A 95 -8.76 5.10 -6.56
C GLU A 95 -9.79 4.46 -5.63
N ASN A 96 -10.89 5.18 -5.44
CA ASN A 96 -12.14 4.64 -4.93
C ASN A 96 -13.25 4.92 -5.95
N ASP A 97 -14.51 4.75 -5.56
CA ASP A 97 -15.63 4.89 -6.50
C ASP A 97 -15.87 6.36 -6.92
N LEU A 98 -15.21 7.34 -6.28
CA LEU A 98 -15.17 8.74 -6.68
C LEU A 98 -14.03 9.05 -7.68
N GLY A 99 -13.26 8.03 -8.08
CA GLY A 99 -12.09 8.14 -8.95
C GLY A 99 -10.77 8.28 -8.19
N VAL A 100 -9.78 8.89 -8.83
CA VAL A 100 -8.43 9.06 -8.25
C VAL A 100 -8.48 10.05 -7.08
N VAL A 101 -8.04 9.59 -5.90
CA VAL A 101 -7.99 10.39 -4.66
C VAL A 101 -6.55 10.65 -4.20
N ALA A 102 -5.62 9.79 -4.60
CA ALA A 102 -4.21 9.91 -4.30
C ALA A 102 -3.38 9.24 -5.41
N VAL A 103 -2.06 9.40 -5.34
CA VAL A 103 -1.13 8.62 -6.16
C VAL A 103 -0.02 8.05 -5.29
N GLN A 104 0.45 6.86 -5.62
CA GLN A 104 1.73 6.34 -5.12
C GLN A 104 2.81 6.62 -6.16
N ARG A 105 3.93 7.20 -5.71
CA ARG A 105 5.14 7.41 -6.52
C ARG A 105 6.17 6.37 -6.13
N THR A 106 6.62 5.55 -7.07
CA THR A 106 7.82 4.72 -6.90
C THR A 106 8.97 5.43 -7.58
N CYS A 107 9.84 6.06 -6.80
CA CYS A 107 11.01 6.80 -7.31
C CYS A 107 12.00 5.83 -7.93
N LEU A 108 12.49 6.18 -9.12
CA LEU A 108 13.39 5.36 -9.93
C LEU A 108 14.76 6.04 -10.00
N ASP A 109 15.79 5.21 -10.13
CA ASP A 109 17.12 5.64 -10.55
C ASP A 109 17.29 5.23 -12.03
N LEU A 110 17.63 6.17 -12.90
CA LEU A 110 17.77 5.91 -14.33
C LEU A 110 19.14 5.32 -14.70
N ALA A 111 20.13 5.44 -13.81
CA ALA A 111 21.44 4.83 -14.01
C ALA A 111 21.44 3.34 -13.59
N ASP A 112 20.65 2.99 -12.57
CA ASP A 112 20.40 1.61 -12.15
C ASP A 112 18.92 1.45 -11.78
N ILE A 113 18.13 0.86 -12.67
CA ILE A 113 16.68 0.82 -12.53
C ILE A 113 16.20 0.02 -11.31
N LEU A 114 17.02 -0.90 -10.78
CA LEU A 114 16.69 -1.67 -9.57
C LEU A 114 17.24 -1.03 -8.30
N HIS A 115 18.13 -0.05 -8.41
CA HIS A 115 18.61 0.74 -7.28
C HIS A 115 17.47 1.53 -6.63
N LYS A 116 17.52 1.64 -5.31
CA LYS A 116 16.57 2.43 -4.53
C LYS A 116 17.19 3.80 -4.27
N PRO A 117 16.79 4.86 -5.00
CA PRO A 117 17.38 6.20 -4.83
C PRO A 117 17.05 6.85 -3.48
N LEU A 118 16.17 6.23 -2.70
CA LEU A 118 15.73 6.64 -1.37
C LEU A 118 15.58 5.39 -0.49
N SER A 119 15.77 5.53 0.82
CA SER A 119 15.51 4.45 1.78
C SER A 119 14.06 3.96 1.74
N LYS A 120 13.11 4.88 1.50
CA LYS A 120 11.70 4.60 1.24
C LYS A 120 11.31 5.13 -0.15
N PRO A 121 11.48 4.35 -1.22
CA PRO A 121 11.29 4.84 -2.59
C PRO A 121 9.82 4.93 -3.01
N LYS A 122 8.91 4.27 -2.28
CA LYS A 122 7.45 4.29 -2.54
C LYS A 122 6.78 5.31 -1.63
N ILE A 123 6.18 6.36 -2.20
CA ILE A 123 5.71 7.54 -1.46
C ILE A 123 4.34 7.99 -1.96
N ALA A 124 3.35 7.95 -1.07
CA ALA A 124 2.01 8.45 -1.31
C ALA A 124 1.97 9.99 -1.43
N LEU A 125 1.12 10.50 -2.31
CA LEU A 125 0.71 11.90 -2.40
C LEU A 125 -0.81 11.95 -2.33
N GLY A 126 -1.34 12.57 -1.28
CA GLY A 126 -2.77 12.53 -0.96
C GLY A 126 -3.10 11.46 0.08
N LEU A 127 -4.37 11.45 0.49
CA LEU A 127 -4.89 10.50 1.47
C LEU A 127 -5.42 9.26 0.77
N LEU A 128 -4.82 8.10 1.06
CA LEU A 128 -5.28 6.85 0.44
C LEU A 128 -6.60 6.38 1.08
N GLY A 129 -6.78 6.54 2.40
CA GLY A 129 -8.05 6.23 3.08
C GLY A 129 -8.51 4.79 2.83
N ASN A 130 -9.68 4.63 2.19
CA ASN A 130 -10.24 3.35 1.76
C ASN A 130 -9.94 2.99 0.29
N ALA A 131 -9.23 3.85 -0.45
CA ALA A 131 -8.92 3.66 -1.87
C ALA A 131 -7.82 2.62 -2.11
N ALA A 132 -7.70 2.08 -3.31
CA ALA A 132 -6.64 1.13 -3.63
C ALA A 132 -6.03 1.42 -5.00
N ILE A 133 -4.85 0.87 -5.26
CA ILE A 133 -4.32 0.78 -6.62
C ILE A 133 -5.02 -0.42 -7.27
N ARG A 134 -6.09 -0.14 -8.01
CA ARG A 134 -6.96 -1.15 -8.62
C ARG A 134 -6.33 -1.65 -9.94
N LEU A 135 -5.41 -2.62 -9.87
CA LEU A 135 -4.65 -3.11 -11.05
C LEU A 135 -5.51 -3.90 -12.04
N ALA A 136 -6.61 -4.48 -11.57
CA ALA A 136 -7.64 -5.12 -12.38
C ALA A 136 -9.04 -4.84 -11.79
N PRO A 137 -10.11 -4.92 -12.60
CA PRO A 137 -11.48 -4.88 -12.08
C PRO A 137 -11.71 -6.02 -11.08
N ALA A 138 -12.43 -5.74 -9.98
CA ALA A 138 -12.84 -6.77 -9.05
C ALA A 138 -13.95 -7.65 -9.68
N GLY A 139 -13.83 -8.97 -9.55
CA GLY A 139 -14.86 -9.94 -9.88
C GLY A 139 -15.58 -10.43 -8.62
N GLU A 140 -16.06 -11.68 -8.65
CA GLU A 140 -16.49 -12.36 -7.42
C GLU A 140 -15.31 -12.71 -6.48
N GLU A 141 -14.11 -12.79 -7.05
CA GLU A 141 -12.86 -12.94 -6.32
C GLU A 141 -12.01 -11.66 -6.45
N LEU A 142 -11.33 -11.28 -5.36
CA LEU A 142 -10.40 -10.16 -5.32
C LEU A 142 -9.16 -10.52 -4.50
N GLY A 143 -8.00 -10.38 -5.12
CA GLY A 143 -6.71 -10.40 -4.47
C GLY A 143 -6.39 -9.06 -3.80
N LEU A 144 -5.72 -9.08 -2.66
CA LEU A 144 -5.13 -7.90 -2.01
C LEU A 144 -3.65 -8.16 -1.70
N ALA A 145 -2.77 -7.25 -2.09
CA ALA A 145 -1.36 -7.28 -1.73
C ALA A 145 -0.89 -5.91 -1.20
N GLU A 146 0.24 -5.88 -0.50
CA GLU A 146 0.82 -4.62 -0.04
C GLU A 146 1.36 -3.80 -1.22
N GLY A 147 2.22 -4.39 -2.05
CA GLY A 147 2.90 -3.73 -3.16
C GLY A 147 2.24 -3.92 -4.52
N ILE A 148 2.59 -3.04 -5.46
CA ILE A 148 2.20 -3.17 -6.88
C ILE A 148 2.85 -4.42 -7.47
N GLU A 149 4.11 -4.65 -7.14
CA GLU A 149 4.94 -5.73 -7.65
C GLU A 149 4.41 -7.09 -7.17
N ASP A 150 4.03 -7.21 -5.89
CA ASP A 150 3.40 -8.42 -5.34
C ASP A 150 2.03 -8.68 -5.95
N ALA A 151 1.21 -7.63 -6.09
CA ALA A 151 -0.10 -7.76 -6.70
C ALA A 151 -0.02 -8.21 -8.17
N LEU A 152 0.88 -7.63 -8.95
CA LEU A 152 1.12 -8.04 -10.34
C LEU A 152 1.70 -9.47 -10.42
N SER A 153 2.59 -9.83 -9.49
CA SER A 153 3.15 -11.19 -9.40
C SER A 153 2.06 -12.22 -9.09
N ALA A 154 1.17 -11.90 -8.15
CA ALA A 154 0.03 -12.74 -7.80
C ALA A 154 -0.96 -12.88 -8.96
N MET A 155 -1.25 -11.79 -9.69
CA MET A 155 -2.07 -11.85 -10.90
C MET A 155 -1.44 -12.75 -11.97
N ALA A 156 -0.15 -12.60 -12.23
CA ALA A 156 0.56 -13.39 -13.24
C ALA A 156 0.63 -14.87 -12.87
N TRP A 157 0.78 -15.18 -11.59
CA TRP A 157 0.90 -16.56 -11.12
C TRP A 157 -0.47 -17.24 -10.97
N PHE A 158 -1.43 -16.59 -10.33
CA PHE A 158 -2.68 -17.22 -9.90
C PHE A 158 -3.89 -16.84 -10.75
N GLY A 159 -3.78 -15.83 -11.61
CA GLY A 159 -4.89 -15.33 -12.41
C GLY A 159 -5.95 -14.54 -11.64
N THR A 160 -5.78 -14.36 -10.32
CA THR A 160 -6.72 -13.61 -9.48
C THR A 160 -6.55 -12.10 -9.70
N PRO A 161 -7.62 -11.35 -10.08
CA PRO A 161 -7.58 -9.88 -10.13
C PRO A 161 -7.15 -9.32 -8.77
N THR A 162 -6.06 -8.55 -8.71
CA THR A 162 -5.45 -8.15 -7.43
C THR A 162 -5.29 -6.64 -7.33
N TRP A 163 -5.56 -6.07 -6.16
CA TRP A 163 -5.30 -4.66 -5.85
C TRP A 163 -4.09 -4.51 -4.94
N ALA A 164 -3.32 -3.44 -5.14
CA ALA A 164 -2.24 -3.07 -4.24
C ALA A 164 -2.70 -1.99 -3.25
N LEU A 165 -2.35 -2.18 -1.98
CA LEU A 165 -2.80 -1.33 -0.89
C LEU A 165 -1.79 -0.24 -0.53
N GLY A 166 -0.51 -0.39 -0.81
CA GLY A 166 0.51 0.58 -0.37
C GLY A 166 0.69 0.62 1.15
N GLY A 167 0.38 -0.49 1.84
CA GLY A 167 0.55 -0.69 3.27
C GLY A 167 -0.36 -1.78 3.83
N VAL A 168 0.19 -2.74 4.58
CA VAL A 168 -0.55 -3.88 5.16
C VAL A 168 -1.62 -3.44 6.18
N GLU A 169 -1.42 -2.32 6.87
CA GLU A 169 -2.38 -1.74 7.81
C GLU A 169 -3.70 -1.34 7.15
N ARG A 170 -3.71 -1.19 5.83
CA ARG A 170 -4.88 -0.77 5.04
C ARG A 170 -5.82 -1.91 4.69
N LEU A 171 -5.45 -3.16 4.98
CA LEU A 171 -6.33 -4.33 4.82
C LEU A 171 -7.68 -4.14 5.53
N GLY A 172 -7.68 -3.50 6.70
CA GLY A 172 -8.90 -3.22 7.47
C GLY A 172 -9.67 -1.97 7.02
N LEU A 173 -9.21 -1.26 5.99
CA LEU A 173 -9.76 0.04 5.55
C LEU A 173 -10.25 0.04 4.11
N VAL A 174 -9.68 -0.81 3.25
CA VAL A 174 -9.96 -0.80 1.81
C VAL A 174 -11.45 -1.01 1.52
N ALA A 175 -12.05 -0.17 0.68
CA ALA A 175 -13.42 -0.36 0.24
C ALA A 175 -13.50 -1.55 -0.72
N ILE A 176 -14.23 -2.59 -0.32
CA ILE A 176 -14.39 -3.82 -1.09
C ILE A 176 -15.76 -3.79 -1.79
N PRO A 177 -15.83 -3.95 -3.12
CA PRO A 177 -17.10 -3.99 -3.83
C PRO A 177 -18.00 -5.12 -3.34
N GLU A 178 -19.31 -4.87 -3.28
CA GLU A 178 -20.29 -5.83 -2.76
C GLU A 178 -20.33 -7.16 -3.51
N ARG A 179 -20.01 -7.14 -4.82
CA ARG A 179 -19.93 -8.36 -5.66
C ARG A 179 -18.85 -9.35 -5.22
N VAL A 180 -17.85 -8.91 -4.45
CA VAL A 180 -16.74 -9.75 -4.01
C VAL A 180 -17.24 -10.71 -2.95
N LYS A 181 -17.18 -12.01 -3.25
CA LYS A 181 -17.52 -13.12 -2.35
C LYS A 181 -16.29 -13.75 -1.72
N ARG A 182 -15.13 -13.63 -2.36
CA ARG A 182 -13.86 -14.23 -1.89
C ARG A 182 -12.72 -13.23 -1.96
N ILE A 183 -12.01 -13.09 -0.85
CA ILE A 183 -10.80 -12.28 -0.74
C ILE A 183 -9.60 -13.18 -0.55
N ILE A 184 -8.57 -12.99 -1.39
CA ILE A 184 -7.27 -13.63 -1.24
C ILE A 184 -6.26 -12.56 -0.82
N VAL A 185 -5.71 -12.68 0.38
CA VAL A 185 -4.60 -11.83 0.81
C VAL A 185 -3.29 -12.48 0.40
N TYR A 186 -2.57 -11.85 -0.52
CA TYR A 186 -1.20 -12.17 -0.91
C TYR A 186 -0.27 -11.41 0.03
N GLY A 187 0.01 -12.02 1.19
CA GLY A 187 0.72 -11.36 2.28
C GLY A 187 2.16 -11.81 2.41
N ASP A 188 2.92 -10.98 3.13
CA ASP A 188 4.29 -11.29 3.53
C ASP A 188 4.33 -12.23 4.73
N ARG A 189 5.47 -12.88 4.91
CA ARG A 189 5.74 -13.69 6.10
C ARG A 189 6.09 -12.78 7.28
N GLY A 190 5.50 -13.03 8.45
CA GLY A 190 5.97 -12.42 9.69
C GLY A 190 4.86 -12.12 10.69
N ALA A 191 5.25 -11.96 11.96
CA ALA A 191 4.32 -11.71 13.07
C ALA A 191 3.55 -10.39 12.90
N ALA A 192 4.19 -9.35 12.35
CA ALA A 192 3.56 -8.06 12.11
C ALA A 192 2.44 -8.16 11.06
N ALA A 193 2.71 -8.80 9.91
CA ALA A 193 1.72 -9.03 8.86
C ALA A 193 0.55 -9.90 9.37
N ALA A 194 0.85 -10.97 10.12
CA ALA A 194 -0.17 -11.82 10.72
C ALA A 194 -1.06 -11.05 11.72
N ALA A 195 -0.48 -10.17 12.54
CA ALA A 195 -1.22 -9.34 13.48
C ALA A 195 -2.13 -8.34 12.77
N MET A 196 -1.68 -7.73 11.67
CA MET A 196 -2.50 -6.81 10.88
C MET A 196 -3.65 -7.55 10.17
N LEU A 197 -3.40 -8.73 9.61
CA LEU A 197 -4.46 -9.56 9.03
C LEU A 197 -5.51 -9.95 10.07
N LYS A 198 -5.08 -10.33 11.29
CA LYS A 198 -6.01 -10.64 12.39
C LYS A 198 -6.92 -9.45 12.70
N LYS A 199 -6.37 -8.23 12.72
CA LYS A 199 -7.15 -7.00 12.93
C LYS A 199 -8.08 -6.67 11.75
N ALA A 200 -7.66 -6.96 10.53
CA ALA A 200 -8.44 -6.71 9.31
C ALA A 200 -9.55 -7.76 9.07
N ARG A 201 -9.44 -8.96 9.66
CA ARG A 201 -10.35 -10.08 9.42
C ARG A 201 -11.84 -9.72 9.49
N PRO A 202 -12.35 -8.99 10.51
CA PRO A 202 -13.78 -8.65 10.57
C PRO A 202 -14.26 -7.87 9.35
N HIS A 203 -13.44 -6.93 8.84
CA HIS A 203 -13.73 -6.17 7.63
C HIS A 203 -13.66 -7.06 6.38
N LEU A 204 -12.61 -7.87 6.26
CA LEU A 204 -12.42 -8.74 5.09
C LEU A 204 -13.51 -9.81 4.96
N THR A 205 -14.01 -10.35 6.07
CA THR A 205 -15.08 -11.37 6.09
C THR A 205 -16.49 -10.80 6.22
N ALA A 206 -16.66 -9.47 6.30
CA ALA A 206 -17.99 -8.87 6.36
C ALA A 206 -18.82 -9.25 5.13
N HIS A 207 -20.15 -9.26 5.28
CA HIS A 207 -21.09 -9.70 4.24
C HIS A 207 -20.88 -11.15 3.75
N GLY A 208 -20.35 -12.03 4.62
CA GLY A 208 -20.24 -13.46 4.33
C GLY A 208 -19.08 -13.83 3.40
N ARG A 209 -18.10 -12.94 3.23
CA ARG A 209 -16.95 -13.18 2.35
C ARG A 209 -16.03 -14.28 2.88
N GLU A 210 -15.61 -15.17 1.99
CA GLU A 210 -14.52 -16.11 2.25
C GLU A 210 -13.19 -15.34 2.29
N LEU A 211 -12.35 -15.61 3.29
CA LEU A 211 -11.01 -15.05 3.39
C LEU A 211 -9.96 -16.16 3.29
N VAL A 212 -9.07 -16.02 2.31
CA VAL A 212 -7.92 -16.90 2.09
C VAL A 212 -6.65 -16.11 2.27
N LEU A 213 -5.68 -16.67 2.99
CA LEU A 213 -4.32 -16.14 3.08
C LEU A 213 -3.40 -16.99 2.22
N ARG A 214 -2.61 -16.35 1.34
CA ARG A 214 -1.55 -16.98 0.58
C ARG A 214 -0.22 -16.30 0.90
N LEU A 215 0.73 -17.10 1.39
CA LEU A 215 2.09 -16.67 1.71
C LEU A 215 3.08 -17.37 0.78
N PRO A 216 4.16 -16.70 0.36
CA PRO A 216 5.25 -17.37 -0.35
C PRO A 216 5.94 -18.39 0.57
N GLU A 217 6.23 -19.58 0.07
CA GLU A 217 6.78 -20.68 0.89
C GLU A 217 8.21 -20.44 1.38
N ARG A 218 9.07 -19.88 0.51
CA ARG A 218 10.51 -19.73 0.77
C ARG A 218 11.04 -18.30 0.55
N HIS A 219 10.15 -17.35 0.33
CA HIS A 219 10.51 -15.97 0.01
C HIS A 219 9.86 -15.00 1.00
N ALA A 220 10.40 -13.78 1.08
CA ALA A 220 9.86 -12.74 1.93
C ALA A 220 8.52 -12.21 1.39
N ASP A 221 8.47 -11.96 0.08
CA ASP A 221 7.33 -11.43 -0.65
C ASP A 221 7.00 -12.26 -1.92
N TRP A 222 5.91 -11.90 -2.60
CA TRP A 222 5.43 -12.62 -3.77
C TRP A 222 6.21 -12.26 -5.04
N ASN A 223 6.77 -11.05 -5.14
CA ASN A 223 7.59 -10.67 -6.28
C ASN A 223 8.91 -11.45 -6.34
N ASP A 224 9.57 -11.66 -5.20
CA ASP A 224 10.78 -12.49 -5.13
C ASP A 224 10.48 -13.94 -5.51
N ALA A 225 9.38 -14.51 -5.02
CA ALA A 225 8.95 -15.85 -5.38
C ALA A 225 8.68 -15.97 -6.90
N TRP A 226 8.01 -14.97 -7.47
CA TRP A 226 7.71 -14.91 -8.90
C TRP A 226 8.96 -14.82 -9.78
N ARG A 227 9.92 -13.97 -9.40
CA ARG A 227 11.18 -13.81 -10.14
C ARG A 227 11.98 -15.10 -10.19
N VAL A 228 12.04 -15.83 -9.08
CA VAL A 228 12.72 -17.14 -9.02
C VAL A 228 12.02 -18.16 -9.92
N ARG A 229 10.69 -18.24 -9.86
CA ARG A 229 9.91 -19.11 -10.74
C ARG A 229 10.16 -18.78 -12.23
N ARG A 230 10.14 -17.50 -12.59
CA ARG A 230 10.36 -17.04 -13.97
C ARG A 230 11.74 -17.40 -14.50
N ALA A 231 12.78 -17.31 -13.66
CA ALA A 231 14.13 -17.72 -14.02
C ALA A 231 14.23 -19.23 -14.26
N ALA A 232 13.54 -20.04 -13.44
CA ALA A 232 13.51 -21.50 -13.60
C ALA A 232 12.77 -21.94 -14.88
N GLU A 233 11.71 -21.22 -15.28
CA GLU A 233 10.97 -21.50 -16.52
C GLU A 233 11.69 -21.02 -17.80
N ALA A 234 12.75 -20.22 -17.67
CA ALA A 234 13.55 -19.72 -18.79
C ALA A 234 14.83 -20.55 -19.05
N THR A 235 15.07 -21.57 -18.23
CA THR A 235 16.19 -22.52 -18.33
C THR A 235 15.68 -23.84 -18.87
#